data_AF-A0A9E0TGS0-F1
#
_entry.id   AF-A0A9E0TGS0-F1
#
_cell.length_a   1.000
_cell.length_b   1.000
_cell.length_c   1.000
_cell.angle_alpha   90.00
_cell.angle_beta   90.00
_cell.angle_gamma   90.00
#
_symmetry.space_group_name_H-M   'P 1'
#
loop_
_entity.id
_entity.type
_entity.pdbx_description
1 polymer ?
#
loop_
_entity_poly.entity_id
_entity_poly.type
_entity_poly.pdbx_seq_one_letter_code
_entity_poly.pdbx_strand_id
1 'polypeptide(L)'
;TAGFVGEWMVILATVRANFWLGLLLATALISGAGYSLWMFKRVYFGAVTNDNVRHKMPDINWREYSALALLAIAVLWMGLYPKPLTDVMEASVAKLVQQVHVSKLN
;
A
#
# COMPACT_ATOMS: atom_id res chain seq x y z
N THR A 1 -6.99 -0.71 -3.17
CA THR A 1 -6.33 -2.00 -2.81
C THR A 1 -6.12 -2.03 -1.31
N ALA A 2 -5.65 -3.14 -0.74
CA ALA A 2 -5.33 -3.21 0.68
C ALA A 2 -4.46 -2.06 1.21
N GLY A 3 -3.47 -1.60 0.43
CA GLY A 3 -2.62 -0.45 0.79
C GLY A 3 -3.40 0.84 1.04
N PHE A 4 -4.44 1.11 0.22
CA PHE A 4 -5.27 2.31 0.36
C PHE A 4 -6.00 2.37 1.70
N VAL A 5 -6.57 1.25 2.18
CA VAL A 5 -7.29 1.22 3.46
C VAL A 5 -6.34 1.58 4.60
N GLY A 6 -5.14 1.00 4.61
CA GLY A 6 -4.12 1.28 5.63
C GLY A 6 -3.62 2.73 5.58
N GLU A 7 -3.24 3.21 4.39
CA GLU A 7 -2.81 4.61 4.20
C GLU A 7 -3.88 5.59 4.65
N TRP A 8 -5.16 5.26 4.41
CA TRP A 8 -6.26 6.14 4.78
C TRP A 8 -6.55 6.17 6.28
N MET A 9 -6.43 5.03 6.95
CA MET A 9 -6.45 4.97 8.42
C MET A 9 -5.34 5.81 9.04
N VAL A 10 -4.12 5.75 8.48
CA VAL A 10 -2.97 6.52 8.97
C VAL A 10 -3.22 8.02 8.80
N ILE A 11 -3.67 8.48 7.63
CA ILE A 11 -3.90 9.92 7.42
C ILE A 11 -5.00 10.44 8.35
N LEU A 12 -6.11 9.70 8.54
CA LEU A 12 -7.17 10.10 9.47
C LEU A 12 -6.65 10.20 10.91
N ALA A 13 -5.81 9.25 11.35
CA ALA A 13 -5.19 9.30 12.67
C ALA A 13 -4.24 10.49 12.81
N THR A 14 -3.42 10.77 11.79
CA THR A 14 -2.48 11.90 11.82
C THR A 14 -3.19 13.25 11.79
N VAL A 15 -4.26 13.41 11.00
CA VAL A 15 -5.04 14.65 10.97
C VAL A 15 -5.63 14.97 12.35
N ARG A 16 -6.09 13.94 13.09
CA ARG A 16 -6.57 14.10 14.48
C ARG A 16 -5.45 14.51 15.44
N ALA A 17 -4.21 14.06 15.22
CA ALA A 17 -3.07 14.40 16.06
C ALA A 17 -2.46 15.77 15.72
N ASN A 18 -2.30 16.09 14.44
CA ASN A 18 -1.79 17.36 13.95
C ASN A 18 -2.20 17.59 12.47
N PHE A 19 -2.97 18.65 12.23
CA PHE A 19 -3.48 18.98 10.90
C PHE A 19 -2.36 19.21 9.86
N TRP A 20 -1.28 19.90 10.22
CA TRP A 20 -0.19 20.21 9.30
C TRP A 20 0.55 18.95 8.83
N LEU A 21 0.77 18.00 9.74
CA LEU A 21 1.35 16.71 9.38
C LEU A 21 0.40 15.89 8.51
N GLY A 22 -0.90 15.93 8.79
CA GLY A 22 -1.92 15.29 7.95
C GLY A 22 -1.94 15.84 6.52
N LEU A 23 -1.82 17.17 6.37
CA LEU A 23 -1.73 17.83 5.06
C LEU A 23 -0.50 17.37 4.26
N LEU A 24 0.66 17.26 4.92
CA LEU A 24 1.89 16.77 4.28
C LEU A 24 1.75 15.32 3.81
N LEU A 25 1.18 14.45 4.65
CA LEU A 25 0.93 13.04 4.28
C LEU A 25 -0.03 12.91 3.10
N ALA A 26 -1.13 13.67 3.11
CA ALA A 26 -2.08 13.67 1.99
C ALA A 26 -1.43 14.13 0.68
N THR A 27 -0.58 15.17 0.74
CA THR A 27 0.18 15.67 -0.42
C THR A 27 1.17 14.62 -0.93
N ALA A 28 1.87 13.93 -0.02
CA ALA A 28 2.78 12.83 -0.38
C ALA A 28 2.02 11.69 -1.08
N LEU A 29 0.84 11.31 -0.58
CA LEU A 29 -0.01 10.28 -1.18
C LEU A 29 -0.42 10.66 -2.62
N ILE A 30 -0.90 11.89 -2.84
CA ILE A 30 -1.28 12.36 -4.18
C ILE A 30 -0.07 12.35 -5.12
N SER A 31 1.10 12.77 -4.63
CA SER A 31 2.34 12.78 -5.42
C SER A 31 2.78 11.36 -5.80
N GLY A 32 2.66 10.40 -4.87
CA GLY A 32 2.94 8.98 -5.13
C GLY A 32 2.00 8.38 -6.17
N ALA A 33 0.71 8.70 -6.11
CA ALA A 33 -0.27 8.28 -7.12
C ALA A 33 0.06 8.88 -8.51
N GLY A 34 0.41 10.16 -8.56
CA GLY A 34 0.84 10.84 -9.79
C GLY A 34 2.08 10.20 -10.41
N TYR A 35 3.10 9.89 -9.60
CA TYR A 35 4.29 9.19 -10.06
C TYR A 35 3.97 7.79 -10.60
N SER A 36 3.12 7.04 -9.90
CA SER A 36 2.72 5.68 -10.32
C SER A 36 2.00 5.69 -11.67
N LEU A 37 1.10 6.65 -11.90
CA LEU A 37 0.42 6.83 -13.19
C LEU A 37 1.39 7.25 -14.29
N TRP A 38 2.32 8.16 -13.99
CA TRP A 38 3.36 8.58 -14.94
C TRP A 38 4.27 7.41 -15.34
N MET A 39 4.69 6.60 -14.36
CA MET A 39 5.48 5.39 -14.58
C MET A 39 4.71 4.38 -15.43
N PHE A 40 3.46 4.08 -15.07
CA PHE A 40 2.62 3.14 -15.81
C PHE A 40 2.47 3.55 -17.27
N LYS A 41 2.21 4.83 -17.52
CA LYS A 41 2.13 5.39 -18.88
C LYS A 41 3.42 5.15 -19.66
N ARG A 42 4.58 5.40 -19.07
CA ARG A 42 5.87 5.23 -19.75
C ARG A 42 6.23 3.77 -20.01
N VAL A 43 5.93 2.88 -19.06
CA VAL A 43 6.34 1.48 -19.14
C VAL A 43 5.43 0.68 -20.09
N TYR A 44 4.11 0.86 -20.00
CA TYR A 44 3.16 0.06 -20.79
C TYR A 44 2.76 0.71 -22.11
N PHE A 45 2.61 2.04 -22.15
CA PHE A 45 2.16 2.76 -23.36
C PHE A 45 3.28 3.52 -24.07
N GLY A 46 4.50 3.49 -23.54
CA GLY A 46 5.68 4.09 -24.18
C GLY A 46 6.21 3.26 -25.34
N ALA A 47 6.97 3.89 -26.22
CA ALA A 47 7.69 3.18 -27.28
C ALA A 47 8.74 2.24 -26.67
N VAL A 48 8.83 1.01 -27.18
CA VAL A 48 9.82 0.03 -26.74
C VAL A 48 11.20 0.47 -27.21
N THR A 49 12.05 0.89 -26.28
CA THR A 49 13.41 1.40 -26.56
C THR A 49 14.49 0.33 -26.54
N ASN A 50 14.20 -0.86 -26.00
CA ASN A 50 15.18 -1.95 -25.86
C ASN A 50 14.85 -3.11 -26.81
N ASP A 51 15.77 -3.43 -27.72
CA ASP A 51 15.59 -4.48 -28.73
C ASP A 51 15.38 -5.88 -28.12
N ASN A 52 15.91 -6.14 -26.91
CA ASN A 52 15.68 -7.41 -26.22
C ASN A 52 14.23 -7.57 -25.77
N VAL A 53 13.58 -6.49 -25.35
CA VAL A 53 12.15 -6.51 -24.97
C VAL A 53 11.29 -6.68 -26.21
N ARG A 54 11.69 -6.04 -27.32
CA ARG A 54 10.93 -6.09 -28.59
C ARG A 54 10.92 -7.47 -29.23
N HIS A 55 12.01 -8.23 -29.14
CA HIS A 55 12.17 -9.48 -29.89
C HIS A 55 12.25 -10.75 -29.04
N LYS A 56 12.52 -10.66 -27.73
CA LYS A 56 12.88 -11.82 -26.91
C LYS A 56 12.13 -11.93 -25.59
N MET A 57 11.10 -11.11 -25.34
CA MET A 57 10.31 -11.22 -24.11
C MET A 57 9.23 -12.29 -24.28
N PRO A 58 9.33 -13.45 -23.62
CA PRO A 58 8.26 -14.45 -23.64
C PRO A 58 7.07 -13.99 -22.79
N ASP A 59 5.89 -14.48 -23.15
CA ASP A 59 4.69 -14.27 -22.34
C ASP A 59 4.77 -15.00 -20.99
N ILE A 60 3.99 -14.52 -20.03
CA ILE A 60 3.95 -15.05 -18.67
C ILE A 60 3.54 -16.53 -18.67
N ASN A 61 4.29 -17.35 -17.93
CA ASN A 61 3.97 -18.77 -17.80
C ASN A 61 2.83 -18.99 -16.78
N TRP A 62 2.12 -20.12 -16.86
CA TRP A 62 1.01 -20.46 -15.97
C TRP A 62 1.37 -20.40 -14.47
N ARG A 63 2.59 -20.80 -14.12
CA ARG A 63 3.11 -20.73 -12.75
C ARG A 63 3.22 -19.30 -12.26
N GLU A 64 3.76 -18.40 -13.08
CA GLU A 64 3.92 -16.98 -12.76
C GLU A 64 2.55 -16.30 -12.65
N TYR A 65 1.64 -16.63 -13.57
CA TYR A 65 0.27 -16.16 -13.54
C TYR A 65 -0.44 -16.57 -12.24
N SER A 66 -0.34 -17.83 -11.82
CA SER A 66 -0.96 -18.31 -10.58
C SER A 66 -0.42 -17.59 -9.33
N ALA A 67 0.88 -17.27 -9.30
CA ALA A 67 1.49 -16.55 -8.19
C ALA A 67 0.98 -15.10 -8.12
N LEU A 68 0.92 -14.40 -9.26
CA LEU A 68 0.38 -13.04 -9.34
C LEU A 68 -1.12 -13.01 -9.02
N ALA A 69 -1.89 -14.00 -9.50
CA ALA A 69 -3.31 -14.10 -9.22
C ALA A 69 -3.60 -14.30 -7.73
N LEU A 70 -2.83 -15.17 -7.06
CA LEU A 70 -2.95 -15.38 -5.61
C LEU A 70 -2.67 -14.09 -4.83
N LEU A 71 -1.61 -13.35 -5.19
CA LEU A 71 -1.31 -12.05 -4.59
C LEU A 71 -2.41 -11.02 -4.85
N ALA A 72 -2.94 -10.96 -6.07
CA ALA A 72 -4.04 -10.06 -6.41
C ALA A 72 -5.29 -10.37 -5.56
N ILE A 73 -5.64 -11.64 -5.40
CA ILE A 73 -6.76 -12.07 -4.54
C ILE A 73 -6.52 -11.63 -3.09
N ALA A 74 -5.32 -11.85 -2.55
CA ALA A 74 -5.00 -11.45 -1.17
C ALA A 74 -5.13 -9.91 -0.97
N VAL A 75 -4.63 -9.12 -1.91
CA VAL A 75 -4.69 -7.65 -1.89
C VAL A 75 -6.13 -7.14 -2.04
N LEU A 76 -6.96 -7.82 -2.84
CA LEU A 76 -8.38 -7.49 -2.99
C LEU A 76 -9.18 -7.87 -1.75
N TRP A 77 -8.97 -9.08 -1.22
CA TRP A 77 -9.62 -9.56 0.00
C TRP A 77 -9.37 -8.59 1.15
N MET A 78 -8.09 -8.29 1.43
CA MET A 78 -7.72 -7.40 2.52
C MET A 78 -8.20 -5.95 2.28
N GLY A 79 -8.32 -5.53 1.02
CA GLY A 79 -8.88 -4.21 0.68
C GLY A 79 -10.39 -4.11 0.87
N LEU A 80 -11.14 -5.18 0.60
CA LEU A 80 -12.61 -5.21 0.74
C LEU A 80 -13.05 -5.49 2.17
N TYR A 81 -12.34 -6.39 2.86
CA TYR A 81 -12.66 -6.79 4.22
C TYR A 81 -11.40 -6.81 5.10
N PRO A 82 -10.92 -5.64 5.57
CA PRO A 82 -9.74 -5.51 6.41
C PRO A 82 -9.96 -6.02 7.85
N LYS A 83 -11.22 -6.12 8.28
CA LYS A 83 -11.63 -6.39 9.65
C LYS A 83 -10.97 -7.63 10.30
N PRO A 84 -10.86 -8.79 9.62
CA PRO A 84 -10.22 -9.97 10.21
C PRO A 84 -8.76 -9.73 10.60
N LEU A 85 -8.06 -8.88 9.85
CA LEU A 85 -6.66 -8.57 10.14
C LEU A 85 -6.56 -7.58 11.31
N THR A 86 -7.42 -6.55 11.31
CA THR A 86 -7.43 -5.54 12.37
C THR A 86 -7.88 -6.11 13.71
N ASP A 87 -8.85 -7.02 13.73
CA ASP A 87 -9.37 -7.65 14.95
C ASP A 87 -8.29 -8.50 15.63
N VAL A 88 -7.45 -9.20 14.85
CA VAL A 88 -6.30 -9.97 15.38
C VAL A 88 -5.23 -9.04 15.98
N MET A 89 -5.05 -7.84 15.42
CA MET A 89 -4.09 -6.85 15.90
C MET A 89 -4.59 -6.07 17.13
N GLU A 90 -5.89 -5.96 17.35
CA GLU A 90 -6.48 -5.07 18.35
C GLU A 90 -5.92 -5.32 19.76
N ALA A 91 -5.88 -6.58 20.21
CA ALA A 91 -5.43 -6.93 21.55
C ALA A 91 -3.94 -6.60 21.79
N SER A 92 -3.08 -6.78 20.77
CA SER A 92 -1.65 -6.49 20.88
C SER A 92 -1.37 -5.00 20.79
N VAL A 93 -2.07 -4.29 19.89
CA VAL A 93 -1.98 -2.82 19.75
C VAL A 93 -2.48 -2.11 21.00
N ALA A 94 -3.59 -2.54 21.59
CA ALA A 94 -4.13 -1.94 22.82
C ALA A 94 -3.14 -2.04 24.00
N LYS A 95 -2.52 -3.22 24.19
CA LYS A 95 -1.46 -3.39 25.19
C LYS A 95 -0.26 -2.49 24.91
N LEU A 96 0.14 -2.35 23.65
CA LEU A 96 1.27 -1.51 23.26
C LEU A 96 0.98 -0.03 23.54
N VAL A 97 -0.23 0.45 23.23
CA VAL A 97 -0.66 1.82 23.55
C VAL A 97 -0.63 2.06 25.06
N GLN A 98 -1.12 1.11 25.86
CA GLN A 98 -1.09 1.22 27.32
C GLN A 98 0.36 1.28 27.85
N GLN A 99 1.27 0.45 27.34
CA GLN A 99 2.68 0.46 27.72
C GLN A 99 3.39 1.77 27.35
N VAL A 100 3.07 2.35 26.19
CA VAL A 100 3.66 3.64 25.76
C VAL A 100 3.16 4.80 26.62
N HIS A 101 1.93 4.75 27.14
CA HIS A 101 1.41 5.77 28.06
C HIS A 101 2.00 5.68 29.47
N VAL A 102 2.48 4.52 29.89
CA VAL A 102 3.21 4.37 31.16
C VAL A 102 4.64 4.87 30.93
N SER A 103 4.86 6.17 31.18
CA SER A 103 6.18 6.79 31.14
C SER A 103 7.18 5.98 31.99
N LYS A 104 8.25 5.49 31.36
CA LYS A 104 9.40 4.91 32.06
C LYS A 104 10.30 5.96 32.74
N LEU A 105 10.00 7.24 32.53
CA LEU A 105 10.65 8.34 33.25
C LEU A 105 9.82 8.63 34.51
N ASN A 106 10.17 7.92 35.58
CA ASN A 106 10.06 8.34 36.97
C ASN A 106 11.44 8.11 37.59
#